data_AF-A0A2E0I8W1-F1
#
_entry.id   AF-A0A2E0I8W1-F1
#
_cell.length_a   1.000
_cell.length_b   1.000
_cell.length_c   1.000
_cell.angle_alpha   90.00
_cell.angle_beta   90.00
_cell.angle_gamma   90.00
#
_symmetry.space_group_name_H-M   'P 1'
#
loop_
_entity.id
_entity.type
_entity.pdbx_description
1 polymer ?
#
loop_
_entity_poly.entity_id
_entity_poly.type
_entity_poly.pdbx_seq_one_letter_code
_entity_poly.pdbx_strand_id
1 'polypeptide(L)' 'MANNMNGESKGYVIANKELLCPICKCHKFYKKNIKLNTTIASLVGIEENLRSIDGYICSECNHIVTFVSQ' A
#
# COMPACT_ATOMS: atom_id res chain seq x y z
N MET A 1 -2.36 3.21 -21.19
CA MET A 1 -3.22 4.00 -20.26
C MET A 1 -2.40 4.28 -19.00
N ALA A 2 -1.65 5.38 -18.98
CA ALA A 2 -0.87 5.78 -17.81
C ALA A 2 -1.80 6.52 -16.84
N ASN A 3 -2.07 5.91 -15.68
CA ASN A 3 -2.80 6.58 -14.61
C ASN A 3 -1.86 7.59 -13.95
N ASN A 4 -2.09 8.88 -14.20
CA ASN A 4 -1.41 10.00 -13.56
C ASN A 4 -1.54 9.89 -12.03
N MET A 5 -0.46 9.48 -11.37
CA MET A 5 -0.34 9.55 -9.91
C MET A 5 0.07 10.97 -9.54
N ASN A 6 -0.92 11.86 -9.37
CA ASN A 6 -0.73 13.27 -8.96
C ASN A 6 -0.47 13.43 -7.44
N GLY A 7 0.24 12.48 -6.84
CA GLY A 7 0.65 12.54 -5.44
C GLY A 7 2.17 12.38 -5.39
N GLU A 8 2.88 13.32 -4.77
CA GLU A 8 4.32 13.20 -4.61
C GLU A 8 4.67 11.95 -3.79
N SER A 9 5.65 11.18 -4.27
CA SER A 9 6.15 10.04 -3.50
C SER A 9 6.94 10.54 -2.29
N LYS A 10 6.70 9.96 -1.12
CA LYS A 10 7.36 10.38 0.13
C LYS A 10 7.67 9.20 1.04
N GLY A 11 8.50 9.46 2.05
CA GLY A 11 8.77 8.53 3.14
C GLY A 11 7.58 8.38 4.08
N TYR A 12 7.41 7.18 4.62
CA TYR A 12 6.40 6.87 5.62
C TYR A 12 7.03 6.16 6.82
N VAL A 13 6.50 6.42 8.01
CA VAL A 13 6.85 5.73 9.23
C VAL A 13 5.65 4.93 9.69
N ILE A 14 5.82 3.62 9.91
CA ILE A 14 4.79 2.69 10.37
C ILE A 14 5.30 2.02 11.63
N ALA A 15 4.52 2.04 12.71
CA ALA A 15 4.91 1.48 14.02
C ALA A 15 6.32 1.92 14.46
N ASN A 16 6.62 3.23 14.36
CA ASN A 16 7.93 3.83 14.66
C ASN A 16 9.11 3.31 13.82
N LYS A 17 8.86 2.69 12.66
CA LYS A 17 9.91 2.25 11.73
C LYS A 17 9.70 2.86 10.36
N GLU A 18 10.80 3.24 9.70
CA GLU A 18 10.74 3.69 8.32
C GLU A 18 10.27 2.55 7.41
N LEU A 19 9.31 2.85 6.55
CA LEU A 19 8.83 1.91 5.56
C LEU A 19 9.86 1.80 4.44
N LEU A 20 10.42 0.60 4.27
CA LEU A 20 11.33 0.26 3.17
C LEU A 20 10.70 -0.78 2.27
N CYS A 21 10.89 -0.62 0.96
CA CYS A 21 10.38 -1.59 -0.01
C CYS A 21 11.09 -2.94 0.19
N PRO A 22 10.37 -4.06 0.38
CA PRO A 22 11.01 -5.35 0.60
C PRO A 22 11.83 -5.81 -0.62
N ILE A 23 11.45 -5.37 -1.82
CA ILE A 23 12.05 -5.74 -3.10
C ILE A 23 13.30 -4.91 -3.42
N CYS A 24 13.19 -3.57 -3.45
CA CYS A 24 14.26 -2.68 -3.90
C CYS A 24 14.88 -1.80 -2.81
N LYS A 25 14.41 -1.90 -1.55
CA LYS A 25 14.85 -1.09 -0.40
C LYS A 25 14.64 0.42 -0.51
N CYS A 26 13.91 0.91 -1.52
CA CYS A 26 13.52 2.33 -1.60
C CYS A 26 12.56 2.71 -0.46
N HIS A 27 12.71 3.92 0.08
CA HIS A 27 11.87 4.48 1.14
C HIS A 27 10.72 5.37 0.64
N LYS A 28 10.62 5.62 -0.67
CA LYS A 28 9.58 6.49 -1.26
C LYS A 28 8.40 5.69 -1.77
N PHE A 29 7.20 6.11 -1.38
CA PHE A 29 5.95 5.45 -1.74
C PHE A 29 4.88 6.45 -2.17
N TYR A 30 3.95 5.98 -3.00
CA TYR A 30 2.66 6.60 -3.23
C TYR A 30 1.63 5.95 -2.31
N LYS A 31 0.97 6.75 -1.46
CA LYS A 31 -0.14 6.25 -0.64
C LYS A 31 -1.42 6.22 -1.46
N LYS A 32 -2.10 5.07 -1.45
CA LYS A 32 -3.40 4.89 -2.09
C LYS A 32 -4.35 4.19 -1.12
N ASN A 33 -5.54 4.76 -0.95
CA ASN A 33 -6.60 4.05 -0.26
C ASN A 33 -7.17 2.99 -1.21
N ILE A 34 -7.02 1.73 -0.85
CA ILE A 34 -7.51 0.58 -1.62
C ILE A 34 -8.82 0.14 -0.99
N LYS A 35 -9.91 0.24 -1.76
CA LYS A 35 -11.18 -0.41 -1.39
C LYS A 35 -11.04 -1.89 -1.70
N LEU A 36 -11.10 -2.72 -0.66
CA LEU A 36 -11.13 -4.17 -0.81
C LEU A 36 -12.47 -4.53 -1.45
N ASN A 37 -12.43 -5.08 -2.66
CA ASN A 37 -13.55 -5.86 -3.17
C ASN A 37 -13.37 -7.32 -2.71
N THR A 38 -14.44 -8.10 -2.78
CA THR A 38 -14.50 -9.50 -2.30
C THR A 38 -13.36 -10.38 -2.82
N THR A 39 -12.85 -10.12 -4.02
CA THR A 39 -11.71 -10.83 -4.62
C THR A 39 -10.39 -10.59 -3.88
N ILE A 40 -10.07 -9.34 -3.51
CA ILE A 40 -8.84 -9.04 -2.77
C ILE A 40 -9.00 -9.40 -1.29
N ALA A 41 -10.20 -9.25 -0.71
CA ALA A 41 -10.49 -9.69 0.65
C ALA A 41 -10.20 -11.20 0.86
N SER A 42 -10.60 -12.02 -0.12
CA SER A 42 -10.35 -13.47 -0.13
C SER A 42 -8.86 -13.84 -0.24
N LEU A 43 -8.05 -13.03 -0.96
CA LEU A 43 -6.61 -13.28 -1.10
C LEU A 43 -5.80 -12.89 0.14
N VAL A 44 -6.30 -11.97 0.96
CA VAL A 44 -5.60 -11.46 2.15
C VAL A 44 -6.17 -12.06 3.46
N GLY A 45 -7.18 -12.93 3.37
CA GLY A 45 -7.77 -13.62 4.52
C GLY A 45 -8.55 -12.70 5.47
N ILE A 46 -9.04 -11.58 4.94
CA ILE A 46 -9.71 -10.54 5.74
C ILE A 46 -11.22 -10.70 5.56
N GLU A 47 -11.95 -10.89 6.66
CA GLU A 47 -13.42 -10.86 6.67
C GLU A 47 -13.92 -9.51 6.11
N GLU A 48 -15.01 -9.52 5.34
CA GLU A 48 -15.57 -8.41 4.53
C GLU A 48 -15.84 -7.08 5.27
N ASN A 49 -15.55 -6.98 6.56
CA ASN A 49 -15.79 -5.79 7.38
C ASN A 49 -14.71 -4.70 7.28
N LEU A 50 -13.53 -4.97 6.70
CA LEU A 50 -12.49 -3.95 6.47
C LEU A 50 -12.72 -3.24 5.14
N ARG A 51 -13.63 -2.25 5.13
CA ARG A 51 -14.09 -1.54 3.91
C ARG A 51 -13.02 -0.71 3.17
N SER A 52 -11.85 -0.49 3.76
CA SER A 52 -10.74 0.25 3.11
C SER A 52 -9.42 0.00 3.82
N ILE A 53 -8.37 -0.30 3.07
CA ILE A 53 -6.99 -0.42 3.59
C ILE A 53 -6.09 0.63 2.95
N ASP A 54 -5.10 1.09 3.70
CA ASP A 54 -4.05 1.94 3.16
C ASP A 54 -2.99 1.07 2.46
N GLY A 55 -2.84 1.28 1.16
CA GLY A 55 -1.80 0.69 0.33
C GLY A 55 -0.68 1.67 0.05
N TYR A 56 0.55 1.20 0.07
CA TYR A 56 1.77 1.95 -0.17
C TYR A 56 2.47 1.36 -1.38
N ILE A 57 2.53 2.10 -2.47
CA ILE A 57 3.09 1.66 -3.75
C ILE A 57 4.50 2.22 -3.88
N CYS A 58 5.52 1.38 -3.97
CA CYS A 58 6.91 1.82 -4.10
C CYS A 58 7.09 2.66 -5.38
N SER A 59 7.82 3.78 -5.29
CA SER A 59 8.07 4.66 -6.45
C SER A 59 8.99 4.07 -7.50
N GLU A 60 9.83 3.08 -7.14
CA GLU A 60 10.85 2.52 -8.03
C GLU A 60 10.40 1.25 -8.74
N CYS A 61 9.82 0.30 -8.00
CA CYS A 61 9.49 -1.03 -8.53
C CYS A 61 7.99 -1.33 -8.54
N ASN A 62 7.16 -0.36 -8.15
CA ASN A 62 5.69 -0.47 -8.07
C ASN A 62 5.17 -1.60 -7.16
N HIS A 63 6.02 -2.20 -6.34
CA HIS A 63 5.61 -3.18 -5.34
C HIS A 63 4.66 -2.54 -4.32
N ILE A 64 3.57 -3.25 -3.99
CA ILE A 64 2.52 -2.77 -3.10
C ILE A 64 2.70 -3.39 -1.73
N VAL A 65 2.79 -2.54 -0.71
CA VAL A 65 2.77 -2.95 0.69
C VAL A 65 1.45 -2.49 1.30
N THR A 66 0.74 -3.39 1.99
CA THR A 66 -0.53 -3.09 2.65
C THR A 66 -0.45 -3.45 4.13
N PHE A 67 -1.17 -2.69 4.96
CA PHE A 67 -1.33 -2.99 6.38
C PHE A 67 -2.82 -3.13 6.68
N VAL A 68 -3.16 -4.16 7.45
CA VAL A 68 -4.51 -4.39 7.95
C VAL A 68 -4.54 -4.00 9.42
N SER A 69 -5.54 -3.23 9.82
CA SER A 69 -5.81 -3.00 11.24
C SER A 69 -6.41 -4.28 11.80
N GLN A 70 -5.71 -4.94 12.73
CA GLN A 70 -6.25 -6.03 13.54
C GLN A 70 -6.93 -5.46 14.79
#